data_AF-A0A928EXR0-F1
#
_entry.id   AF-A0A928EXR0-F1
#
_cell.length_a   1.000
_cell.length_b   1.000
_cell.length_c   1.000
_cell.angle_alpha   90.00
_cell.angle_beta   90.00
_cell.angle_gamma   90.00
#
_symmetry.space_group_name_H-M   'P 1'
#
loop_
_entity.id
_entity.type
_entity.pdbx_description
1 polymer ?
#
loop_
_entity_poly.entity_id
_entity_poly.type
_entity_poly.pdbx_seq_one_letter_code
_entity_poly.pdbx_strand_id
1 'polypeptide(L)'
;MTENKDKRFFDFFKNYKTEDKTRQMLESGTNVRVRLSKDPLRLEIYITFPMVVRNRVLYAVEEELCHYCEAASVRIFPTYPSSLFDISLMEDVVEEAVRSGVIVKGYFDEAVYADDGDVIHVTLPFVDNAISFMSSSGTCEVLERILSLRFSIARRVEVRASRDAEERTKQRLEKNAEILREADRQALEEMRAAMRARLEAEGEEEDPHADFTRVSSLSASESAVSTDEDGCFHIGNMCFDAKDSEVILGDAFSLDRVKIMSEIEEARGTHVFLGEVFSVETKEKNDGARIQATVGIHDGSSSLYIKKTSEADEAGWISSLKPGKC
;
A
#
# COMPACT_ATOMS: atom_id res chain seq x y z
N MET A 1 47.32 31.08 23.67
CA MET A 1 46.23 30.92 22.69
C MET A 1 46.81 30.21 21.50
N THR A 2 46.56 28.91 21.40
CA THR A 2 47.16 28.04 20.38
C THR A 2 46.38 28.24 19.09
N GLU A 3 47.03 28.81 18.05
CA GLU A 3 46.51 28.87 16.69
C GLU A 3 46.13 27.46 16.24
N ASN A 4 44.83 27.19 16.14
CA ASN A 4 44.32 25.94 15.64
C ASN A 4 44.47 25.99 14.11
N LYS A 5 45.45 25.28 13.55
CA LYS A 5 45.61 25.17 12.08
C LYS A 5 44.27 24.75 11.45
N ASP A 6 43.78 25.54 10.50
CA ASP A 6 42.64 25.20 9.67
C ASP A 6 42.94 23.92 8.89
N LYS A 7 42.41 22.79 9.37
CA LYS A 7 42.55 21.50 8.70
C LYS A 7 41.73 21.51 7.40
N ARG A 8 42.31 20.94 6.35
CA ARG A 8 41.72 20.83 5.02
C ARG A 8 41.27 19.41 4.73
N PHE A 9 40.43 19.25 3.72
CA PHE A 9 39.85 17.95 3.37
C PHE A 9 40.93 16.90 3.04
N PHE A 10 41.87 17.26 2.17
CA PHE A 10 42.95 16.36 1.74
C PHE A 10 44.03 16.11 2.81
N ASP A 11 43.99 16.79 3.97
CA ASP A 11 44.83 16.42 5.11
C ASP A 11 44.43 15.04 5.68
N PHE A 12 43.13 14.71 5.60
CA PHE A 12 42.56 13.44 6.04
C PHE A 12 42.50 12.40 4.91
N PHE A 13 42.24 12.83 3.68
CA PHE A 13 42.00 11.95 2.53
C PHE A 13 43.07 12.10 1.44
N LYS A 14 44.35 12.00 1.80
CA LYS A 14 45.51 12.36 0.94
C LYS A 14 45.54 11.68 -0.44
N ASN A 15 45.13 10.41 -0.52
CA ASN A 15 45.20 9.60 -1.74
C ASN A 15 43.87 9.49 -2.47
N TYR A 16 42.83 10.16 -1.97
CA TYR A 16 41.53 10.19 -2.63
C TYR A 16 41.63 10.99 -3.93
N LYS A 17 41.13 10.39 -5.02
CA LYS A 17 41.10 10.97 -6.36
C LYS A 17 39.65 11.11 -6.81
N THR A 18 39.33 12.28 -7.35
CA THR A 18 38.01 12.62 -7.88
C THR A 18 38.22 13.59 -9.06
N GLU A 19 37.15 13.92 -9.77
CA GLU A 19 37.20 14.86 -10.90
C GLU A 19 37.69 16.24 -10.48
N ASP A 20 38.32 16.98 -11.41
CA ASP A 20 38.95 18.28 -11.12
C ASP A 20 37.99 19.29 -10.47
N LYS A 21 36.73 19.35 -10.92
CA LYS A 21 35.71 20.25 -10.36
C LYS A 21 35.37 19.89 -8.91
N THR A 22 35.16 18.60 -8.65
CA THR A 22 34.87 18.09 -7.29
C THR A 22 36.07 18.28 -6.38
N ARG A 23 37.28 18.08 -6.90
CA ARG A 23 38.52 18.33 -6.18
C ARG A 23 38.65 19.78 -5.76
N GLN A 24 38.47 20.73 -6.69
CA GLN A 24 38.52 22.16 -6.38
C GLN A 24 37.46 22.57 -5.34
N MET A 25 36.26 22.01 -5.44
CA MET A 25 35.20 22.22 -4.44
C MET A 25 35.65 21.73 -3.05
N LEU A 26 36.20 20.52 -2.94
CA LEU A 26 36.69 19.98 -1.66
C LEU A 26 37.92 20.74 -1.11
N GLU A 27 38.81 21.23 -1.97
CA GLU A 27 39.96 22.06 -1.60
C GLU A 27 39.53 23.44 -1.06
N SER A 28 38.42 24.00 -1.56
CA SER A 28 37.86 25.26 -1.07
C SER A 28 37.38 25.18 0.38
N GLY A 29 37.06 23.97 0.85
CA GLY A 29 36.56 23.72 2.19
C GLY A 29 37.59 24.01 3.29
N THR A 30 37.10 24.55 4.40
CA THR A 30 37.86 24.95 5.59
C THR A 30 37.30 24.27 6.83
N ASN A 31 38.01 24.39 7.97
CA ASN A 31 37.55 23.90 9.27
C ASN A 31 37.16 22.42 9.29
N VAL A 32 37.90 21.58 8.55
CA VAL A 32 37.53 20.18 8.39
C VAL A 32 37.73 19.41 9.69
N ARG A 33 36.66 18.78 10.16
CA ARG A 33 36.67 17.86 11.31
C ARG A 33 36.08 16.53 10.89
N VAL A 34 36.80 15.45 11.16
CA VAL A 34 36.31 14.08 10.94
C VAL A 34 36.00 13.44 12.30
N ARG A 35 34.80 12.88 12.45
CA ARG A 35 34.46 11.94 13.53
C ARG A 35 34.37 10.54 12.92
N LEU A 36 34.80 9.57 13.70
CA LEU A 36 34.86 8.18 13.30
C LEU A 36 34.21 7.32 14.40
N SER A 37 33.27 6.48 13.99
CA SER A 37 32.76 5.37 14.79
C SER A 37 33.27 4.06 14.21
N LYS A 38 33.71 3.13 15.05
CA LYS A 38 34.12 1.79 14.63
C LYS A 38 32.96 0.82 14.81
N ASP A 39 32.97 -0.25 14.02
CA ASP A 39 32.09 -1.43 14.14
C ASP A 39 30.57 -1.14 14.05
N PRO A 40 30.03 -0.88 12.85
CA PRO A 40 30.74 -0.76 11.58
C PRO A 40 31.42 0.61 11.42
N LEU A 41 32.44 0.70 10.56
CA LEU A 41 33.14 1.97 10.31
C LEU A 41 32.18 3.02 9.73
N ARG A 42 31.96 4.11 10.45
CA ARG A 42 31.16 5.26 10.01
C ARG A 42 31.96 6.54 10.15
N LEU A 43 31.94 7.38 9.12
CA LEU A 43 32.63 8.66 9.09
C LEU A 43 31.62 9.81 9.02
N GLU A 44 31.82 10.81 9.86
CA GLU A 44 31.12 12.09 9.78
C GLU A 44 32.15 13.19 9.51
N ILE A 45 32.03 13.88 8.39
CA ILE A 45 32.95 14.91 7.94
C ILE A 45 32.23 16.24 8.02
N TYR A 46 32.67 17.10 8.94
CA TYR A 46 32.16 18.46 9.09
C TYR A 46 33.11 19.40 8.35
N ILE A 47 32.57 20.23 7.46
CA ILE A 47 33.36 21.08 6.56
C ILE A 47 32.64 22.40 6.29
N THR A 48 33.38 23.50 6.29
CA THR A 48 32.83 24.83 5.94
C THR A 48 33.20 25.18 4.52
N PHE A 49 32.20 25.41 3.67
CA PHE A 49 32.40 25.83 2.28
C PHE A 49 32.16 27.33 2.09
N PRO A 50 32.97 28.00 1.26
CA PRO A 50 32.78 29.42 0.94
C PRO A 50 31.65 29.66 -0.09
N MET A 51 31.11 28.60 -0.70
CA MET A 51 30.00 28.63 -1.65
C MET A 51 29.08 27.43 -1.39
N VAL A 52 27.79 27.57 -1.74
CA VAL A 52 26.83 26.48 -1.59
C VAL A 52 27.17 25.34 -2.55
N VAL A 53 27.19 24.12 -2.02
CA VAL A 53 27.39 22.89 -2.78
C VAL A 53 26.08 22.11 -2.75
N ARG A 54 25.52 21.82 -3.93
CA ARG A 54 24.27 21.05 -4.02
C ARG A 54 24.43 19.65 -3.42
N ASN A 55 23.38 19.17 -2.78
CA ASN A 55 23.39 17.87 -2.11
C ASN A 55 23.83 16.72 -3.00
N ARG A 56 23.33 16.66 -4.25
CA ARG A 56 23.69 15.62 -5.22
C ARG A 56 25.20 15.45 -5.38
N VAL A 57 25.96 16.55 -5.36
CA VAL A 57 27.43 16.50 -5.47
C VAL A 57 28.04 15.95 -4.18
N LEU A 58 27.58 16.40 -3.01
CA LEU A 58 28.05 15.89 -1.72
C LEU A 58 27.75 14.40 -1.54
N TYR A 59 26.58 13.95 -1.97
CA TYR A 59 26.15 12.56 -1.84
C TYR A 59 26.98 11.63 -2.73
N ALA A 60 27.33 12.07 -3.95
CA ALA A 60 28.24 11.34 -4.81
C ALA A 60 29.65 11.22 -4.17
N VAL A 61 30.17 12.30 -3.59
CA VAL A 61 31.45 12.26 -2.86
C VAL A 61 31.39 11.32 -1.67
N GLU A 62 30.31 11.34 -0.90
CA GLU A 62 30.12 10.40 0.22
C GLU A 62 30.14 8.93 -0.22
N GLU A 63 29.49 8.61 -1.34
CA GLU A 63 29.50 7.27 -1.93
C GLU A 63 30.91 6.86 -2.37
N GLU A 64 31.62 7.75 -3.07
CA GLU A 64 33.02 7.53 -3.43
C GLU A 64 33.92 7.32 -2.20
N LEU A 65 33.69 8.08 -1.12
CA LEU A 65 34.42 7.95 0.14
C LEU A 65 34.07 6.67 0.91
N CYS A 66 32.82 6.20 0.85
CA CYS A 66 32.44 4.89 1.41
C CYS A 66 33.31 3.79 0.80
N HIS A 67 33.46 3.79 -0.52
CA HIS A 67 34.32 2.83 -1.22
C HIS A 67 35.80 3.03 -0.90
N TYR A 68 36.30 4.27 -0.93
CA TYR A 68 37.70 4.59 -0.64
C TYR A 68 38.13 4.22 0.79
N CYS A 69 37.25 4.43 1.77
CA CYS A 69 37.53 4.14 3.18
C CYS A 69 37.10 2.74 3.64
N GLU A 70 36.44 1.95 2.77
CA GLU A 70 35.76 0.70 3.16
C GLU A 70 34.81 0.89 4.36
N ALA A 71 34.14 2.05 4.39
CA ALA A 71 33.24 2.43 5.48
C ALA A 71 31.80 1.99 5.16
N ALA A 72 31.05 1.60 6.20
CA ALA A 72 29.63 1.30 6.06
C ALA A 72 28.78 2.55 5.78
N SER A 73 29.24 3.73 6.21
CA SER A 73 28.61 5.00 5.81
C SER A 73 29.56 6.18 6.00
N VAL A 74 29.57 7.09 5.04
CA VAL A 74 30.20 8.41 5.15
C VAL A 74 29.11 9.47 5.02
N ARG A 75 29.13 10.49 5.87
CA ARG A 75 28.28 11.67 5.77
C ARG A 75 29.11 12.94 5.83
N ILE A 76 28.84 13.86 4.92
CA ILE A 76 29.39 15.20 4.90
C ILE A 76 28.33 16.14 5.45
N PHE A 77 28.69 16.87 6.50
CA PHE A 77 27.89 17.90 7.12
C PHE A 77 28.47 19.26 6.73
N PRO A 78 27.99 19.86 5.64
CA PRO A 78 28.48 21.15 5.20
C PRO A 78 27.94 22.27 6.09
N THR A 79 28.76 23.28 6.31
CA THR A 79 28.33 24.57 6.84
C THR A 79 28.71 25.70 5.89
N TYR A 80 27.88 26.73 5.84
CA TYR A 80 27.97 27.86 4.93
C TYR A 80 27.77 29.17 5.71
N PRO A 81 28.40 30.28 5.29
CA PRO A 81 28.01 31.61 5.76
C PRO A 81 26.51 31.86 5.56
N SER A 82 25.86 32.48 6.55
CA SER A 82 24.42 32.77 6.51
C SER A 82 24.03 33.66 5.33
N SER A 83 24.93 34.52 4.85
CA SER A 83 24.74 35.38 3.69
C SER A 83 24.57 34.62 2.37
N LEU A 84 24.87 33.32 2.34
CA LEU A 84 24.70 32.47 1.15
C LEU A 84 23.34 31.77 1.11
N PHE A 85 22.54 31.87 2.16
CA PHE A 85 21.20 31.31 2.14
C PHE A 85 20.30 32.13 1.21
N ASP A 86 19.60 31.43 0.34
CA ASP A 86 18.55 31.95 -0.52
C ASP A 86 17.37 30.97 -0.49
N ILE A 87 16.16 31.47 -0.65
CA ILE A 87 14.94 30.66 -0.58
C ILE A 87 14.92 29.52 -1.62
N SER A 88 15.62 29.67 -2.75
CA SER A 88 15.79 28.62 -3.76
C SER A 88 16.55 27.39 -3.25
N LEU A 89 17.27 27.50 -2.13
CA LEU A 89 17.98 26.38 -1.50
C LEU A 89 17.07 25.52 -0.63
N MET A 90 15.80 25.87 -0.45
CA MET A 90 14.86 25.04 0.30
C MET A 90 14.68 23.65 -0.30
N GLU A 91 14.85 23.49 -1.61
CA GLU A 91 14.88 22.16 -2.23
C GLU A 91 16.02 21.28 -1.67
N ASP A 92 17.23 21.82 -1.48
CA ASP A 92 18.34 21.08 -0.87
C ASP A 92 18.06 20.80 0.62
N VAL A 93 17.40 21.73 1.33
CA VAL A 93 17.02 21.53 2.74
C VAL A 93 16.04 20.37 2.88
N VAL A 94 15.03 20.32 2.01
CA VAL A 94 14.04 19.25 1.96
C VAL A 94 14.68 17.93 1.54
N GLU A 95 15.57 17.92 0.55
CA GLU A 95 16.25 16.69 0.12
C GLU A 95 17.07 16.08 1.27
N GLU A 96 17.74 16.90 2.09
CA GLU A 96 18.43 16.41 3.30
C GLU A 96 17.45 15.87 4.35
N ALA A 97 16.31 16.53 4.53
CA ALA A 97 15.28 16.08 5.46
C ALA A 97 14.66 14.73 5.03
N VAL A 98 14.41 14.55 3.72
CA VAL A 98 13.99 13.28 3.13
C VAL A 98 15.03 12.20 3.38
N ARG A 99 16.31 12.53 3.16
CA ARG A 99 17.43 11.61 3.42
C ARG A 99 17.55 11.22 4.90
N SER A 100 17.10 12.07 5.82
CA SER A 100 17.05 11.75 7.26
C SER A 100 15.94 10.76 7.64
N GLY A 101 15.02 10.46 6.71
CA GLY A 101 13.91 9.52 6.89
C GLY A 101 12.70 10.11 7.61
N VAL A 102 12.73 11.40 7.96
CA VAL A 102 11.61 12.07 8.65
C VAL A 102 10.53 12.53 7.66
N ILE A 103 10.92 12.83 6.43
CA ILE A 103 10.02 13.34 5.39
C ILE A 103 9.95 12.36 4.22
N VAL A 104 8.76 12.18 3.65
CA VAL A 104 8.57 11.48 2.38
C VAL A 104 8.67 12.46 1.22
N LYS A 105 9.57 12.19 0.27
CA LYS A 105 9.91 13.07 -0.87
C LYS A 105 8.69 13.68 -1.58
N GLY A 106 7.69 12.84 -1.90
CA GLY A 106 6.54 13.22 -2.71
C GLY A 106 5.66 14.34 -2.15
N TYR A 107 5.76 14.66 -0.85
CA TYR A 107 5.00 15.77 -0.26
C TYR A 107 5.52 17.15 -0.67
N PHE A 108 6.76 17.27 -1.13
CA PHE A 108 7.39 18.57 -1.38
C PHE A 108 7.69 18.82 -2.87
N ASP A 109 7.35 17.90 -3.77
CA ASP A 109 7.65 18.00 -5.20
C ASP A 109 7.04 19.25 -5.87
N GLU A 110 5.89 19.70 -5.37
CA GLU A 110 5.16 20.89 -5.86
C GLU A 110 5.11 22.00 -4.80
N ALA A 111 6.00 21.99 -3.82
CA ALA A 111 6.02 22.97 -2.75
C ALA A 111 6.48 24.36 -3.26
N VAL A 112 5.83 25.40 -2.76
CA VAL A 112 6.23 26.79 -2.99
C VAL A 112 6.77 27.37 -1.69
N TYR A 113 7.95 27.98 -1.77
CA TYR A 113 8.66 28.53 -0.61
C TYR A 113 8.66 30.05 -0.64
N ALA A 114 8.41 30.67 0.51
CA ALA A 114 8.57 32.11 0.71
C ALA A 114 9.25 32.37 2.06
N ASP A 115 10.17 33.35 2.11
CA ASP A 115 10.83 33.79 3.33
C ASP A 115 10.44 35.24 3.61
N ASP A 116 9.90 35.50 4.81
CA ASP A 116 9.58 36.85 5.28
C ASP A 116 10.65 37.46 6.19
N GLY A 117 11.75 36.74 6.43
CA GLY A 117 12.86 37.15 7.27
C GLY A 117 12.81 36.59 8.70
N ASP A 118 11.68 36.03 9.14
CA ASP A 118 11.56 35.33 10.43
C ASP A 118 11.02 33.91 10.23
N VAL A 119 10.08 33.75 9.29
CA VAL A 119 9.37 32.51 8.99
C VAL A 119 9.53 32.16 7.51
N ILE A 120 9.88 30.89 7.27
CA ILE A 120 9.79 30.28 5.94
C ILE A 120 8.43 29.61 5.82
N HIS A 121 7.62 30.09 4.89
CA HIS A 121 6.32 29.55 4.54
C HIS A 121 6.48 28.50 3.44
N VAL A 122 6.10 27.27 3.76
CA VAL A 122 6.03 26.14 2.82
C VAL A 122 4.57 25.95 2.42
N THR A 123 4.23 26.29 1.19
CA THR A 123 2.87 26.11 0.66
C THR A 123 2.80 24.82 -0.14
N LEU A 124 1.92 23.91 0.25
CA LEU A 124 1.74 22.61 -0.39
C LEU A 124 0.39 22.52 -1.12
N PRO A 125 0.30 21.82 -2.26
CA PRO A 125 -0.95 21.66 -3.01
C PRO A 125 -1.84 20.54 -2.44
N PHE A 126 -1.87 20.37 -1.11
CA PHE A 126 -2.64 19.33 -0.42
C PHE A 126 -3.57 19.97 0.62
N VAL A 127 -4.70 19.32 0.88
CA VAL A 127 -5.71 19.77 1.84
C VAL A 127 -5.23 19.69 3.30
N ASP A 128 -5.85 20.49 4.17
CA ASP A 128 -5.42 20.73 5.55
C ASP A 128 -5.19 19.46 6.40
N ASN A 129 -5.95 18.39 6.17
CA ASN A 129 -5.79 17.12 6.90
C ASN A 129 -4.41 16.45 6.68
N ALA A 130 -3.79 16.65 5.52
CA ALA A 130 -2.43 16.18 5.25
C ALA A 130 -1.37 17.07 5.93
N ILE A 131 -1.69 18.35 6.10
CA ILE A 131 -0.81 19.35 6.69
C ILE A 131 -0.77 19.23 8.21
N SER A 132 -1.91 18.90 8.83
CA SER A 132 -1.94 18.59 10.26
C SER A 132 -1.06 17.39 10.60
N PHE A 133 -1.02 16.38 9.73
CA PHE A 133 -0.10 15.24 9.90
C PHE A 133 1.37 15.68 9.84
N MET A 134 1.75 16.46 8.83
CA MET A 134 3.13 16.98 8.70
C MET A 134 3.55 17.88 9.87
N SER A 135 2.62 18.69 10.38
CA SER A 135 2.86 19.54 11.55
C SER A 135 3.07 18.71 12.82
N SER A 136 2.42 17.55 12.93
CA SER A 136 2.57 16.64 14.07
C SER A 136 3.77 15.69 13.99
N SER A 137 4.40 15.55 12.81
CA SER A 137 5.48 14.58 12.58
C SER A 137 6.90 15.10 12.86
N GLY A 138 7.05 16.34 13.34
CA GLY A 138 8.35 16.96 13.57
C GLY A 138 9.00 17.52 12.29
N THR A 139 8.22 17.66 11.21
CA THR A 139 8.73 18.08 9.89
C THR A 139 9.32 19.48 9.93
N CYS A 140 8.62 20.44 10.55
CA CYS A 140 9.08 21.81 10.65
C CYS A 140 10.40 21.90 11.42
N GLU A 141 10.47 21.24 12.57
CA GLU A 141 11.63 21.22 13.46
C GLU A 141 12.86 20.64 12.77
N VAL A 142 12.68 19.63 11.91
CA VAL A 142 13.79 19.07 11.11
C VAL A 142 14.28 20.07 10.08
N LEU A 143 13.39 20.75 9.36
CA LEU A 143 13.77 21.77 8.37
C LEU A 143 14.49 22.94 9.06
N GLU A 144 13.95 23.44 10.17
CA GLU A 144 14.56 24.47 11.01
C GLU A 144 15.96 24.06 11.49
N ARG A 145 16.10 22.80 11.95
CA ARG A 145 17.39 22.27 12.39
C ARG A 145 18.40 22.20 11.26
N ILE A 146 18.00 21.81 10.05
CA ILE A 146 18.90 21.76 8.89
C ILE A 146 19.34 23.18 8.50
N LEU A 147 18.43 24.15 8.49
CA LEU A 147 18.76 25.56 8.25
C LEU A 147 19.77 26.09 9.28
N SER A 148 19.55 25.79 10.56
CA SER A 148 20.47 26.16 11.63
C SER A 148 21.84 25.49 11.48
N LEU A 149 21.88 24.17 11.22
CA LEU A 149 23.14 23.44 11.12
C LEU A 149 23.95 23.81 9.88
N ARG A 150 23.29 24.03 8.73
CA ARG A 150 23.98 24.30 7.45
C ARG A 150 24.28 25.77 7.24
N PHE A 151 23.36 26.67 7.56
CA PHE A 151 23.50 28.10 7.25
C PHE A 151 23.66 28.98 8.49
N SER A 152 23.59 28.39 9.70
CA SER A 152 23.63 29.15 10.96
C SER A 152 22.50 30.20 11.05
N ILE A 153 21.34 29.90 10.46
CA ILE A 153 20.17 30.78 10.47
C ILE A 153 19.10 30.16 11.36
N ALA A 154 18.49 31.00 12.21
CA ALA A 154 17.27 30.68 12.92
C ALA A 154 16.09 31.26 12.15
N ARG A 155 15.38 30.41 11.40
CA ARG A 155 14.05 30.69 10.83
C ARG A 155 13.08 29.69 11.40
N ARG A 156 11.86 30.14 11.67
CA ARG A 156 10.75 29.21 11.93
C ARG A 156 10.20 28.70 10.60
N VAL A 157 9.67 27.49 10.56
CA VAL A 157 9.06 26.91 9.36
C VAL A 157 7.56 26.68 9.61
N GLU A 158 6.73 27.15 8.69
CA GLU A 158 5.29 26.90 8.71
C GLU A 158 4.83 26.25 7.42
N VAL A 159 4.09 25.16 7.52
CA VAL A 159 3.50 24.46 6.38
C VAL A 159 2.02 24.85 6.26
N ARG A 160 1.58 25.21 5.05
CA ARG A 160 0.22 25.69 4.77
C ARG A 160 -0.33 25.12 3.47
N ALA A 161 -1.65 25.00 3.37
CA ALA A 161 -2.31 24.55 2.15
C ALA A 161 -2.33 25.68 1.13
N SER A 162 -2.13 25.32 -0.14
CA SER A 162 -2.44 26.23 -1.24
C SER A 162 -3.95 26.50 -1.30
N ARG A 163 -4.32 27.70 -1.76
CA ARG A 163 -5.74 28.10 -1.89
C ARG A 163 -6.52 27.22 -2.87
N ASP A 164 -5.84 26.63 -3.85
CA ASP A 164 -6.39 25.73 -4.86
C ASP A 164 -6.22 24.24 -4.49
N ALA A 165 -5.77 23.92 -3.26
CA ALA A 165 -5.48 22.54 -2.86
C ALA A 165 -6.72 21.62 -2.90
N GLU A 166 -7.90 22.12 -2.50
CA GLU A 166 -9.15 21.35 -2.57
C GLU A 166 -9.54 21.02 -4.01
N GLU A 167 -9.49 22.01 -4.90
CA GLU A 167 -9.83 21.86 -6.31
C GLU A 167 -8.84 20.92 -7.02
N ARG A 168 -7.54 21.04 -6.76
CA ARG A 168 -6.53 20.10 -7.28
C ARG A 168 -6.72 18.69 -6.77
N THR A 169 -7.09 18.53 -5.50
CA THR A 169 -7.37 17.22 -4.91
C THR A 169 -8.58 16.59 -5.58
N LYS A 170 -9.65 17.35 -5.81
CA LYS A 170 -10.83 16.91 -6.54
C LYS A 170 -10.49 16.49 -7.98
N GLN A 171 -9.74 17.29 -8.71
CA GLN A 171 -9.29 16.97 -10.08
C GLN A 171 -8.42 15.70 -10.12
N ARG A 172 -7.53 15.51 -9.13
CA ARG A 172 -6.74 14.28 -8.98
C ARG A 172 -7.63 13.06 -8.73
N LEU A 173 -8.63 13.17 -7.86
CA LEU A 173 -9.57 12.08 -7.57
C LEU A 173 -10.41 11.72 -8.80
N GLU A 174 -10.90 12.72 -9.53
CA GLU A 174 -11.65 12.52 -10.78
C GLU A 174 -10.80 11.83 -11.84
N LYS A 175 -9.57 12.30 -12.06
CA LYS A 175 -8.63 11.69 -13.00
C LYS A 175 -8.28 10.26 -12.59
N ASN A 176 -8.02 10.01 -11.31
CA ASN A 176 -7.71 8.67 -10.82
C ASN A 176 -8.91 7.72 -10.97
N ALA A 177 -10.13 8.22 -10.74
CA ALA A 177 -11.35 7.45 -10.97
C ALA A 177 -11.55 7.13 -12.46
N GLU A 178 -11.20 8.06 -13.36
CA GLU A 178 -11.24 7.83 -14.80
C GLU A 178 -10.22 6.78 -15.24
N ILE A 179 -8.98 6.87 -14.78
CA ILE A 179 -7.93 5.87 -15.01
C ILE A 179 -8.38 4.50 -14.52
N LEU A 180 -8.97 4.41 -13.33
CA LEU A 180 -9.46 3.15 -12.78
C LEU A 180 -10.59 2.56 -13.63
N ARG A 181 -11.55 3.38 -14.08
CA ARG A 181 -12.62 2.94 -14.99
C ARG A 181 -12.10 2.46 -16.34
N GLU A 182 -11.05 3.09 -16.86
CA GLU A 182 -10.42 2.68 -18.10
C GLU A 182 -9.67 1.36 -17.94
N ALA A 183 -8.92 1.20 -16.84
CA ALA A 183 -8.27 -0.05 -16.49
C ALA A 183 -9.28 -1.20 -16.31
N ASP A 184 -10.39 -0.97 -15.62
CA ASP A 184 -11.46 -1.96 -15.45
C ASP A 184 -12.08 -2.36 -16.81
N ARG A 185 -12.25 -1.39 -17.72
CA ARG A 185 -12.77 -1.66 -19.06
C ARG A 185 -11.81 -2.48 -19.89
N GLN A 186 -10.52 -2.13 -19.89
CA GLN A 186 -9.47 -2.88 -20.57
C GLN A 186 -9.39 -4.31 -20.02
N ALA A 187 -9.37 -4.48 -18.70
CA ALA A 187 -9.36 -5.81 -18.08
C ALA A 187 -10.58 -6.66 -18.46
N LEU A 188 -11.78 -6.06 -18.56
CA LEU A 188 -12.98 -6.76 -19.00
C LEU A 188 -12.95 -7.12 -20.49
N GLU A 189 -12.41 -6.24 -21.34
CA GLU A 189 -12.23 -6.51 -22.76
C GLU A 189 -11.19 -7.60 -23.00
N GLU A 190 -10.07 -7.58 -22.28
CA GLU A 190 -9.05 -8.63 -22.29
C GLU A 190 -9.63 -9.97 -21.81
N MET A 191 -10.41 -9.98 -20.72
CA MET A 191 -11.09 -11.18 -20.25
C MET A 191 -12.06 -11.72 -21.32
N ARG A 192 -12.83 -10.85 -21.98
CA ARG A 192 -13.76 -11.24 -23.05
C ARG A 192 -13.03 -11.74 -24.29
N ALA A 193 -11.93 -11.10 -24.67
CA ALA A 193 -11.11 -11.51 -25.80
C ALA A 193 -10.42 -12.85 -25.51
N ALA A 194 -9.89 -13.05 -24.30
CA ALA A 194 -9.34 -14.32 -23.86
C ALA A 194 -10.40 -15.43 -23.84
N MET A 195 -11.62 -15.12 -23.39
CA MET A 195 -12.74 -16.08 -23.43
C MET A 195 -13.16 -16.41 -24.86
N ARG A 196 -13.23 -15.43 -25.77
CA ARG A 196 -13.52 -15.69 -27.20
C ARG A 196 -12.41 -16.48 -27.86
N ALA A 197 -11.15 -16.10 -27.66
CA ALA A 197 -10.01 -16.84 -28.19
C ALA A 197 -9.97 -18.28 -27.66
N ARG A 198 -10.37 -18.51 -26.40
CA ARG A 198 -10.52 -19.85 -25.84
C ARG A 198 -11.66 -20.63 -26.50
N LEU A 199 -12.81 -20.00 -26.71
CA LEU A 199 -13.96 -20.61 -27.40
C LEU A 199 -13.70 -20.86 -28.90
N GLU A 200 -12.91 -20.00 -29.56
CA GLU A 200 -12.49 -20.14 -30.96
C GLU A 200 -11.39 -21.21 -31.11
N ALA A 201 -10.46 -21.31 -30.15
CA ALA A 201 -9.49 -22.41 -30.08
C ALA A 201 -10.16 -23.76 -29.77
N GLU A 202 -11.24 -23.76 -28.97
CA GLU A 202 -12.13 -24.92 -28.76
C GLU A 202 -13.03 -25.21 -29.99
N GLY A 203 -12.96 -24.39 -31.05
CA GLY A 203 -13.80 -24.47 -32.24
C GLY A 203 -13.25 -25.26 -33.44
N GLU A 204 -11.97 -25.67 -33.45
CA GLU A 204 -11.36 -26.37 -34.61
C GLU A 204 -10.38 -27.51 -34.25
N GLU A 205 -10.39 -28.04 -33.03
CA GLU A 205 -9.79 -29.35 -32.77
C GLU A 205 -10.90 -30.39 -32.62
N GLU A 206 -10.92 -31.39 -33.52
CA GLU A 206 -11.60 -32.67 -33.23
C GLU A 206 -10.98 -33.20 -31.93
N ASP A 207 -11.73 -33.05 -30.84
CA ASP A 207 -11.35 -33.54 -29.54
C ASP A 207 -11.03 -35.05 -29.65
N PRO A 208 -9.78 -35.49 -29.42
CA PRO A 208 -9.43 -36.91 -29.39
C PRO A 208 -10.17 -37.68 -28.27
N HIS A 209 -10.94 -36.95 -27.44
CA HIS A 209 -11.73 -37.41 -26.32
C HIS A 209 -13.23 -37.08 -26.46
N ALA A 210 -13.75 -36.92 -27.69
CA ALA A 210 -15.19 -36.72 -27.94
C ALA A 210 -16.13 -37.80 -27.33
N ASP A 211 -15.60 -38.95 -26.93
CA ASP A 211 -16.32 -40.02 -26.24
C ASP A 211 -16.30 -39.92 -24.69
N PHE A 212 -15.67 -38.89 -24.11
CA PHE A 212 -15.60 -38.74 -22.65
C PHE A 212 -16.74 -37.87 -22.13
N THR A 213 -17.63 -38.48 -21.35
CA THR A 213 -18.70 -37.78 -20.64
C THR A 213 -18.11 -36.76 -19.67
N ARG A 214 -18.56 -35.50 -19.74
CA ARG A 214 -18.25 -34.50 -18.70
C ARG A 214 -18.71 -35.03 -17.35
N VAL A 215 -17.79 -35.10 -16.40
CA VAL A 215 -18.06 -35.47 -15.00
C VAL A 215 -17.67 -34.32 -14.09
N SER A 216 -18.52 -34.01 -13.12
CA SER A 216 -18.40 -32.86 -12.21
C SER A 216 -17.23 -32.99 -11.21
N SER A 217 -16.59 -34.16 -11.10
CA SER A 217 -15.43 -34.41 -10.25
C SER A 217 -14.58 -35.58 -10.77
N LEU A 218 -13.26 -35.54 -10.50
CA LEU A 218 -12.30 -36.61 -10.79
C LEU A 218 -12.35 -37.76 -9.79
N SER A 219 -12.98 -37.55 -8.62
CA SER A 219 -13.28 -38.61 -7.67
C SER A 219 -14.66 -39.19 -7.98
N ALA A 220 -14.69 -40.26 -8.77
CA ALA A 220 -15.88 -41.10 -8.97
C ALA A 220 -16.24 -41.89 -7.70
N SER A 221 -16.15 -41.29 -6.52
CA SER A 221 -16.93 -41.78 -5.39
C SER A 221 -18.34 -41.28 -5.66
N GLU A 222 -19.25 -42.19 -5.97
CA GLU A 222 -20.69 -42.00 -5.78
C GLU A 222 -20.88 -41.62 -4.30
N SER A 223 -20.67 -40.36 -3.97
CA SER A 223 -21.21 -39.81 -2.75
C SER A 223 -22.71 -39.91 -2.96
N ALA A 224 -23.35 -40.77 -2.19
CA ALA A 224 -24.79 -40.86 -2.11
C ALA A 224 -25.20 -40.37 -0.74
N VAL A 225 -26.33 -39.68 -0.65
CA VAL A 225 -26.91 -39.37 0.66
C VAL A 225 -27.32 -40.70 1.28
N SER A 226 -26.73 -41.06 2.42
CA SER A 226 -27.17 -42.21 3.20
C SER A 226 -27.68 -41.77 4.56
N THR A 227 -28.60 -42.55 5.13
CA THR A 227 -29.16 -42.28 6.46
C THR A 227 -28.83 -43.46 7.36
N ASP A 228 -28.27 -43.20 8.54
CA ASP A 228 -27.97 -44.24 9.51
C ASP A 228 -29.20 -44.65 10.35
N GLU A 229 -29.02 -45.65 11.21
CA GLU A 229 -30.08 -46.17 12.11
C GLU A 229 -30.59 -45.10 13.10
N ASP A 230 -29.75 -44.10 13.39
CA ASP A 230 -30.10 -42.96 14.23
C ASP A 230 -30.81 -41.85 13.44
N GLY A 231 -30.96 -41.96 12.12
CA GLY A 231 -31.63 -40.95 11.29
C GLY A 231 -30.75 -39.77 10.90
N CYS A 232 -29.43 -39.85 11.08
CA CYS A 232 -28.49 -38.82 10.63
C CYS A 232 -28.14 -39.01 9.14
N PHE A 233 -28.01 -37.90 8.41
CA PHE A 233 -27.68 -37.89 7.00
C PHE A 233 -26.16 -37.81 6.80
N HIS A 234 -25.61 -38.69 5.96
CA HIS A 234 -24.19 -38.74 5.62
C HIS A 234 -23.99 -38.30 4.17
N ILE A 235 -23.20 -37.25 3.97
CA ILE A 235 -22.84 -36.69 2.66
C ILE A 235 -21.33 -36.46 2.63
N GLY A 236 -20.63 -37.10 1.69
CA GLY A 236 -19.17 -37.05 1.63
C GLY A 236 -18.53 -37.54 2.93
N ASN A 237 -17.80 -36.65 3.61
CA ASN A 237 -17.19 -36.88 4.92
C ASN A 237 -17.92 -36.19 6.08
N MET A 238 -19.13 -35.68 5.86
CA MET A 238 -19.94 -34.96 6.84
C MET A 238 -21.17 -35.77 7.29
N CYS A 239 -21.61 -35.50 8.52
CA CYS A 239 -22.78 -36.10 9.14
C CYS A 239 -23.68 -35.00 9.70
N PHE A 240 -24.98 -35.06 9.38
CA PHE A 240 -25.99 -34.06 9.75
C PHE A 240 -27.13 -34.69 10.54
N ASP A 241 -27.31 -34.25 11.79
CA ASP A 241 -28.48 -34.58 12.60
C ASP A 241 -29.53 -33.46 12.47
N ALA A 242 -30.70 -33.79 11.92
CA ALA A 242 -31.77 -32.83 11.66
C ALA A 242 -32.99 -33.00 12.57
N LYS A 243 -32.91 -33.84 13.62
CA LYS A 243 -34.06 -34.14 14.51
C LYS A 243 -34.64 -32.92 15.21
N ASP A 244 -33.79 -32.00 15.64
CA ASP A 244 -34.14 -30.77 16.35
C ASP A 244 -34.00 -29.52 15.46
N SER A 245 -34.23 -29.67 14.15
CA SER A 245 -34.09 -28.56 13.19
C SER A 245 -35.15 -27.47 13.41
N GLU A 246 -34.72 -26.22 13.28
CA GLU A 246 -35.58 -25.03 13.41
C GLU A 246 -35.69 -24.30 12.07
N VAL A 247 -36.92 -23.92 11.69
CA VAL A 247 -37.14 -23.11 10.49
C VAL A 247 -36.79 -21.66 10.78
N ILE A 248 -35.65 -21.22 10.24
CA ILE A 248 -35.15 -19.84 10.41
C ILE A 248 -35.77 -18.88 9.38
N LEU A 249 -36.16 -19.38 8.20
CA LEU A 249 -36.70 -18.57 7.10
C LEU A 249 -37.65 -19.38 6.21
N GLY A 250 -38.82 -18.80 5.92
CA GLY A 250 -39.82 -19.38 5.00
C GLY A 250 -40.75 -20.40 5.67
N ASP A 251 -41.42 -21.20 4.84
CA ASP A 251 -42.33 -22.24 5.30
C ASP A 251 -41.58 -23.54 5.63
N ALA A 252 -42.16 -24.34 6.53
CA ALA A 252 -41.62 -25.67 6.85
C ALA A 252 -41.63 -26.59 5.61
N PHE A 253 -40.57 -27.38 5.45
CA PHE A 253 -40.38 -28.29 4.32
C PHE A 253 -39.85 -29.67 4.79
N SER A 254 -39.99 -30.68 3.94
CA SER A 254 -39.53 -32.05 4.21
C SER A 254 -38.09 -32.28 3.73
N LEU A 255 -37.36 -33.12 4.48
CA LEU A 255 -36.01 -33.58 4.13
C LEU A 255 -36.03 -34.92 3.35
N ASP A 256 -37.12 -35.23 2.65
CA ASP A 256 -37.30 -36.47 1.89
C ASP A 256 -36.54 -36.50 0.56
N ARG A 257 -35.99 -35.35 0.12
CA ARG A 257 -35.33 -35.17 -1.18
C ARG A 257 -34.02 -34.38 -1.07
N VAL A 258 -33.25 -34.65 -0.03
CA VAL A 258 -31.91 -34.07 0.12
C VAL A 258 -31.06 -34.48 -1.08
N LYS A 259 -30.45 -33.50 -1.73
CA LYS A 259 -29.50 -33.68 -2.83
C LYS A 259 -28.10 -33.32 -2.38
N ILE A 260 -27.13 -33.84 -3.11
CA ILE A 260 -25.73 -33.47 -2.95
C ILE A 260 -25.46 -32.25 -3.81
N MET A 261 -24.73 -31.28 -3.28
CA MET A 261 -24.48 -30.00 -3.94
C MET A 261 -23.74 -30.15 -5.28
N SER A 262 -22.92 -31.20 -5.44
CA SER A 262 -22.18 -31.50 -6.67
C SER A 262 -23.04 -32.04 -7.82
N GLU A 263 -24.26 -32.51 -7.54
CA GLU A 263 -25.20 -33.04 -8.56
C GLU A 263 -26.02 -31.92 -9.22
N ILE A 264 -25.89 -30.69 -8.76
CA ILE A 264 -26.60 -29.54 -9.32
C ILE A 264 -25.85 -29.04 -10.55
N GLU A 265 -26.32 -29.44 -11.73
CA GLU A 265 -25.80 -28.94 -13.01
C GLU A 265 -26.43 -27.60 -13.42
N GLU A 266 -27.68 -27.32 -12.99
CA GLU A 266 -28.40 -26.07 -13.27
C GLU A 266 -29.13 -25.54 -12.02
N ALA A 267 -29.03 -24.22 -11.78
CA ALA A 267 -29.71 -23.51 -10.69
C ALA A 267 -31.22 -23.28 -10.97
N ARG A 268 -31.94 -24.30 -11.43
CA ARG A 268 -33.38 -24.24 -11.73
C ARG A 268 -34.18 -25.20 -10.86
N GLY A 269 -35.35 -24.78 -10.41
CA GLY A 269 -36.27 -25.59 -9.60
C GLY A 269 -36.02 -25.48 -8.10
N THR A 270 -36.74 -26.31 -7.33
CA THR A 270 -36.65 -26.40 -5.87
C THR A 270 -35.75 -27.58 -5.50
N HIS A 271 -34.74 -27.31 -4.67
CA HIS A 271 -33.79 -28.31 -4.20
C HIS A 271 -33.67 -28.22 -2.68
N VAL A 272 -33.41 -29.35 -2.04
CA VAL A 272 -33.18 -29.46 -0.60
C VAL A 272 -31.73 -29.91 -0.41
N PHE A 273 -30.98 -29.19 0.41
CA PHE A 273 -29.59 -29.50 0.72
C PHE A 273 -29.39 -29.51 2.24
N LEU A 274 -28.41 -30.28 2.69
CA LEU A 274 -27.85 -30.18 4.03
C LEU A 274 -26.42 -29.70 3.90
N GLY A 275 -26.00 -28.76 4.74
CA GLY A 275 -24.67 -28.21 4.66
C GLY A 275 -24.34 -27.32 5.84
N GLU A 276 -23.06 -27.22 6.15
CA GLU A 276 -22.54 -26.34 7.17
C GLU A 276 -22.27 -24.95 6.56
N VAL A 277 -22.71 -23.92 7.26
CA VAL A 277 -22.44 -22.53 6.93
C VAL A 277 -20.95 -22.27 7.12
N PHE A 278 -20.27 -21.75 6.09
CA PHE A 278 -18.87 -21.29 6.18
C PHE A 278 -18.72 -19.78 5.99
N SER A 279 -19.73 -19.12 5.39
CA SER A 279 -19.69 -17.68 5.14
C SER A 279 -21.09 -17.06 5.26
N VAL A 280 -21.16 -15.86 5.84
CA VAL A 280 -22.37 -15.02 5.88
C VAL A 280 -21.94 -13.59 5.62
N GLU A 281 -22.37 -13.03 4.49
CA GLU A 281 -22.11 -11.64 4.10
C GLU A 281 -23.42 -10.87 3.98
N THR A 282 -23.45 -9.64 4.46
CA THR A 282 -24.61 -8.74 4.33
C THR A 282 -24.23 -7.45 3.63
N LYS A 283 -25.14 -6.95 2.81
CA LYS A 283 -24.99 -5.67 2.10
C LYS A 283 -26.31 -4.90 2.14
N GLU A 284 -26.26 -3.69 2.66
CA GLU A 284 -27.38 -2.75 2.60
C GLU A 284 -27.58 -2.23 1.17
N LYS A 285 -28.85 -2.05 0.80
CA LYS A 285 -29.29 -1.52 -0.49
C LYS A 285 -30.40 -0.49 -0.27
N ASN A 286 -30.49 0.46 -1.20
CA ASN A 286 -31.50 1.53 -1.19
C ASN A 286 -31.50 2.29 0.15
N ASP A 287 -30.34 2.80 0.55
CA ASP A 287 -30.19 3.63 1.76
C ASP A 287 -30.68 2.95 3.05
N GLY A 288 -30.42 1.64 3.17
CA GLY A 288 -30.78 0.83 4.34
C GLY A 288 -32.19 0.23 4.31
N ALA A 289 -33.02 0.51 3.29
CA ALA A 289 -34.37 -0.05 3.20
C ALA A 289 -34.36 -1.58 2.96
N ARG A 290 -33.34 -2.10 2.27
CA ARG A 290 -33.24 -3.53 1.93
C ARG A 290 -31.89 -4.11 2.32
N ILE A 291 -31.90 -5.35 2.78
CA ILE A 291 -30.70 -6.10 3.13
C ILE A 291 -30.55 -7.29 2.17
N GLN A 292 -29.37 -7.41 1.57
CA GLN A 292 -28.97 -8.55 0.77
C GLN A 292 -28.02 -9.43 1.58
N ALA A 293 -28.43 -10.66 1.85
CA ALA A 293 -27.60 -11.68 2.47
C ALA A 293 -27.06 -12.65 1.42
N THR A 294 -25.78 -12.98 1.52
CA THR A 294 -25.12 -14.05 0.77
C THR A 294 -24.56 -15.05 1.79
N VAL A 295 -25.07 -16.28 1.77
CA VAL A 295 -24.69 -17.34 2.71
C VAL A 295 -24.00 -18.46 1.94
N GLY A 296 -22.77 -18.79 2.32
CA GLY A 296 -22.04 -19.93 1.77
C GLY A 296 -22.25 -21.16 2.64
N ILE A 297 -22.65 -22.27 2.02
CA ILE A 297 -22.81 -23.59 2.66
C ILE A 297 -21.99 -24.66 1.93
N HIS A 298 -21.50 -25.66 2.66
CA HIS A 298 -20.84 -26.84 2.09
C HIS A 298 -21.35 -28.13 2.71
N ASP A 299 -21.43 -29.20 1.90
CA ASP A 299 -21.85 -30.54 2.34
C ASP A 299 -20.69 -31.54 2.40
N GLY A 300 -19.45 -31.07 2.20
CA GLY A 300 -18.25 -31.90 2.12
C GLY A 300 -17.99 -32.49 0.73
N SER A 301 -18.97 -32.42 -0.18
CA SER A 301 -18.82 -32.76 -1.60
C SER A 301 -18.56 -31.52 -2.46
N SER A 302 -19.32 -30.46 -2.24
CA SER A 302 -19.20 -29.18 -2.95
C SER A 302 -19.62 -28.02 -2.05
N SER A 303 -19.70 -26.81 -2.61
CA SER A 303 -20.15 -25.61 -1.90
C SER A 303 -21.03 -24.76 -2.79
N LEU A 304 -22.05 -24.14 -2.20
CA LEU A 304 -22.98 -23.25 -2.89
C LEU A 304 -23.15 -21.94 -2.12
N TYR A 305 -23.47 -20.88 -2.85
CA TYR A 305 -23.84 -19.58 -2.28
C TYR A 305 -25.33 -19.32 -2.47
N ILE A 306 -26.05 -19.16 -1.36
CA ILE A 306 -27.46 -18.79 -1.31
C ILE A 306 -27.55 -17.28 -1.17
N LYS A 307 -28.31 -16.63 -2.04
CA LYS A 307 -28.46 -15.18 -2.05
C LYS A 307 -29.92 -14.78 -1.88
N LYS A 308 -30.23 -14.06 -0.81
CA LYS A 308 -31.58 -13.54 -0.52
C LYS A 308 -31.55 -12.03 -0.31
N THR A 309 -32.52 -11.34 -0.90
CA THR A 309 -32.77 -9.91 -0.60
C THR A 309 -34.11 -9.80 0.10
N SER A 310 -34.13 -9.16 1.27
CA SER A 310 -35.32 -8.91 2.08
C SER A 310 -35.42 -7.42 2.43
N GLU A 311 -36.59 -6.97 2.86
CA GLU A 311 -36.73 -5.66 3.52
C GLU A 311 -35.98 -5.70 4.87
N ALA A 312 -35.55 -4.54 5.36
CA ALA A 312 -34.66 -4.46 6.52
C ALA A 312 -35.30 -4.98 7.83
N ASP A 313 -36.60 -4.79 7.99
CA ASP A 313 -37.38 -5.27 9.14
C ASP A 313 -37.61 -6.80 9.12
N GLU A 314 -37.58 -7.41 7.93
CA GLU A 314 -37.70 -8.87 7.74
C GLU A 314 -36.35 -9.61 7.73
N ALA A 315 -35.22 -8.90 7.91
CA ALA A 315 -33.88 -9.47 7.78
C ALA A 315 -33.31 -10.11 9.06
N GLY A 316 -34.10 -10.16 10.15
CA GLY A 316 -33.64 -10.63 11.47
C GLY A 316 -33.10 -12.07 11.50
N TRP A 317 -33.59 -12.93 10.61
CA TRP A 317 -33.17 -14.34 10.47
C TRP A 317 -31.67 -14.51 10.20
N ILE A 318 -31.01 -13.51 9.60
CA ILE A 318 -29.57 -13.57 9.28
C ILE A 318 -28.73 -13.70 10.55
N SER A 319 -29.16 -13.10 11.66
CA SER A 319 -28.46 -13.15 12.95
C SER A 319 -28.36 -14.56 13.54
N SER A 320 -29.27 -15.45 13.13
CA SER A 320 -29.31 -16.85 13.51
C SER A 320 -28.30 -17.71 12.74
N LEU A 321 -27.69 -17.19 11.66
CA LEU A 321 -26.70 -17.89 10.84
C LEU A 321 -25.28 -17.44 11.18
N LYS A 322 -24.38 -18.40 11.41
CA LYS A 322 -22.96 -18.17 11.68
C LYS A 322 -22.13 -19.32 11.13
N PRO A 323 -20.85 -19.10 10.79
CA PRO A 323 -19.95 -20.19 10.43
C PRO A 323 -19.95 -21.30 11.47
N GLY A 324 -19.99 -22.56 11.02
CA GLY A 324 -20.07 -23.74 11.89
C GLY A 324 -21.49 -24.19 12.27
N LYS A 325 -22.54 -23.51 11.78
CA LYS A 325 -23.92 -23.98 11.93
C LYS A 325 -24.35 -24.87 10.77
N CYS A 326 -25.07 -25.94 11.08
CA CYS A 326 -25.78 -26.80 10.13
C CYS A 326 -27.30 -26.55 10.21
#